data_AF-A0A1S3XXR4-F1
#
_entry.id   AF-A0A1S3XXR4-F1
#
_cell.length_a   1.000
_cell.length_b   1.000
_cell.length_c   1.000
_cell.angle_alpha   90.00
_cell.angle_beta   90.00
_cell.angle_gamma   90.00
#
_symmetry.space_group_name_H-M   'P 1'
#
loop_
_entity.id
_entity.type
_entity.pdbx_description
1 polymer ?
#
loop_
_entity_poly.entity_id
_entity_poly.type
_entity_poly.pdbx_seq_one_letter_code
_entity_poly.pdbx_strand_id
1 'polypeptide(L)'
;MCMKQPYCFLSLLIPGPKAPENDIDVYLEPLVDELQELWYYGVNTYDASRKENFCMRAALLWTINNFSAYAYLSGWSTKGALACPSCNKENPSTRLKYGRKFSYMGARRFLSSNHKWRGNKRNFNGEVERRPTPKILSGDDILNQLDSLEDIKFGKTQKRKRHEKSKGIHNWRKKSIFFKLPYWKNNLIRHNLDVMHIEKNVCDNIIGTLLDMEGKTKDNLNARRDLKEMGIRKNLHPTQRDGKWYYPAACYTLSPDEKSKGCKFLKTIKVPDGYSSNLSRCVKLEDRKIYGMKSHDSHILLEQLLPFAICEVLPNHVYDAITELSIFFRELCSKTVRVDVLDQLAT
;
A
#
# COMPACT_ATOMS: atom_id res chain seq x y z
N MET A 1 -14.97 -7.88 7.95
CA MET A 1 -15.52 -6.52 8.10
C MET A 1 -15.50 -6.16 9.57
N CYS A 2 -14.91 -5.02 9.94
CA CYS A 2 -14.80 -4.56 11.33
C CYS A 2 -16.12 -3.98 11.89
N MET A 3 -17.16 -3.88 11.06
CA MET A 3 -18.50 -3.47 11.47
C MET A 3 -19.41 -4.69 11.51
N LYS A 4 -20.22 -4.80 12.58
CA LYS A 4 -21.31 -5.81 12.60
C LYS A 4 -22.28 -5.46 11.48
N GLN A 5 -22.85 -6.48 10.84
CA GLN A 5 -23.84 -6.33 9.75
C GLN A 5 -24.93 -5.25 10.01
N PRO A 6 -25.53 -5.10 11.20
CA PRO A 6 -26.52 -4.05 11.46
C PRO A 6 -26.00 -2.61 11.35
N TYR A 7 -24.68 -2.40 11.37
CA TYR A 7 -24.04 -1.08 11.25
C TYR A 7 -23.36 -0.91 9.88
N CYS A 8 -23.57 -1.85 8.95
CA CYS A 8 -23.05 -1.76 7.60
C CYS A 8 -24.15 -1.23 6.67
N PHE A 9 -23.96 -0.02 6.18
CA PHE A 9 -24.86 0.59 5.20
C PHE A 9 -24.19 0.54 3.84
N LEU A 10 -24.82 -0.17 2.89
CA LEU A 10 -24.43 -0.10 1.48
C LEU A 10 -25.18 1.06 0.84
N SER A 11 -24.54 2.22 0.76
CA SER A 11 -25.16 3.43 0.19
C SER A 11 -25.10 3.47 -1.34
N LEU A 12 -24.11 2.82 -1.96
CA LEU A 12 -23.87 2.91 -3.39
C LEU A 12 -23.26 1.62 -3.94
N LEU A 13 -23.88 1.08 -4.98
CA LEU A 13 -23.35 -0.01 -5.79
C LEU A 13 -23.29 0.46 -7.25
N ILE A 14 -22.10 0.49 -7.83
CA ILE A 14 -21.91 0.83 -9.25
C ILE A 14 -21.60 -0.46 -10.01
N PRO A 15 -22.61 -1.16 -10.54
CA PRO A 15 -22.39 -2.31 -11.38
C PRO A 15 -21.90 -1.85 -12.76
N GLY A 16 -20.77 -2.39 -13.22
CA GLY A 16 -20.29 -2.09 -14.57
C GLY A 16 -19.05 -2.86 -14.94
N PRO A 17 -18.81 -3.10 -16.26
CA PRO A 17 -17.64 -3.82 -16.73
C PRO A 17 -16.34 -3.00 -16.62
N LYS A 18 -16.44 -1.69 -16.32
CA LYS A 18 -15.31 -0.76 -16.26
C LYS A 18 -15.37 0.05 -14.98
N ALA A 19 -14.21 0.33 -14.40
CA ALA A 19 -14.11 1.23 -13.26
C ALA A 19 -14.55 2.66 -13.64
N PRO A 20 -15.21 3.39 -12.74
CA PRO A 20 -15.69 4.75 -13.01
C PRO A 20 -14.54 5.77 -13.13
N GLU A 21 -13.33 5.44 -12.64
CA GLU A 21 -12.16 6.34 -12.64
C GLU A 21 -12.53 7.72 -12.06
N ASN A 22 -12.29 8.80 -12.80
CA ASN A 22 -12.60 10.15 -12.36
C ASN A 22 -14.11 10.42 -12.28
N ASP A 23 -14.93 9.68 -13.02
CA ASP A 23 -16.40 9.82 -13.03
C ASP A 23 -17.02 9.36 -11.70
N ILE A 24 -16.24 8.78 -10.78
CA ILE A 24 -16.69 8.39 -9.45
C ILE A 24 -17.38 9.53 -8.69
N ASP A 25 -16.97 10.78 -8.94
CA ASP A 25 -17.55 11.95 -8.24
C ASP A 25 -19.02 12.15 -8.63
N VAL A 26 -19.43 11.82 -9.86
CA VAL A 26 -20.83 11.91 -10.29
C VAL A 26 -21.70 10.97 -9.45
N TYR A 27 -21.19 9.77 -9.16
CA TYR A 27 -21.91 8.81 -8.35
C TYR A 27 -21.87 9.14 -6.85
N LEU A 28 -20.91 9.94 -6.40
CA LEU A 28 -20.78 10.39 -5.01
C LEU A 28 -21.56 11.67 -4.72
N GLU A 29 -22.12 12.33 -5.74
CA GLU A 29 -22.86 13.59 -5.58
C GLU A 29 -24.06 13.44 -4.63
N PRO A 30 -24.95 12.43 -4.77
CA PRO A 30 -26.05 12.24 -3.82
C PRO A 30 -25.56 12.03 -2.38
N LEU A 31 -24.47 11.27 -2.19
CA LEU A 31 -23.87 11.05 -0.87
C LEU A 31 -23.36 12.37 -0.27
N VAL A 32 -22.74 13.23 -1.08
CA VAL A 32 -22.21 14.52 -0.62
C VAL A 32 -23.34 15.46 -0.26
N ASP A 33 -24.44 15.47 -1.03
CA ASP A 33 -25.63 16.28 -0.75
C ASP A 33 -26.29 15.85 0.58
N GLU A 34 -26.48 14.54 0.80
CA GLU A 34 -26.98 13.99 2.08
C GLU A 34 -26.06 14.33 3.26
N LEU A 35 -24.73 14.23 3.06
CA LEU A 35 -23.75 14.60 4.10
C LEU A 35 -23.77 16.10 4.41
N GLN A 36 -24.07 16.97 3.45
CA GLN A 36 -24.27 18.39 3.68
C GLN A 36 -25.55 18.65 4.48
N GLU A 37 -26.65 17.98 4.13
CA GLU A 37 -27.91 18.06 4.88
C GLU A 37 -27.72 17.63 6.34
N LEU A 38 -27.11 16.47 6.54
CA LEU A 38 -26.78 15.92 7.87
C LEU A 38 -25.86 16.85 8.67
N TRP A 39 -24.97 17.58 8.01
CA TRP A 39 -24.05 18.50 8.68
C TRP A 39 -24.72 19.82 9.08
N TYR A 40 -25.42 20.48 8.16
CA TYR A 40 -25.96 21.83 8.39
C TYR A 40 -27.27 21.80 9.16
N TYR A 41 -28.21 20.95 8.76
CA TYR A 41 -29.56 20.90 9.32
C TYR A 41 -29.69 19.76 10.31
N GLY A 42 -29.17 18.59 9.95
CA GLY A 42 -29.44 17.32 10.63
C GLY A 42 -30.80 16.75 10.23
N VAL A 43 -31.02 15.48 10.55
CA VAL A 43 -32.25 14.75 10.22
C VAL A 43 -32.90 14.26 11.50
N ASN A 44 -34.23 14.36 11.59
CA ASN A 44 -34.98 13.84 12.73
C ASN A 44 -34.95 12.31 12.72
N THR A 45 -34.26 11.70 13.68
CA THR A 45 -34.01 10.25 13.76
C THR A 45 -34.51 9.70 15.07
N TYR A 46 -35.15 8.54 15.02
CA TYR A 46 -35.65 7.85 16.21
C TYR A 46 -34.53 7.03 16.89
N ASP A 47 -34.27 7.30 18.17
CA ASP A 47 -33.40 6.49 19.01
C ASP A 47 -34.21 5.34 19.63
N ALA A 48 -33.96 4.11 19.18
CA ALA A 48 -34.65 2.92 19.70
C ALA A 48 -34.35 2.61 21.17
N SER A 49 -33.19 3.03 21.69
CA SER A 49 -32.79 2.85 23.10
C SER A 49 -33.52 3.83 24.01
N ARG A 50 -33.59 5.11 23.60
CA ARG A 50 -34.22 6.18 24.39
C ARG A 50 -35.72 6.34 24.10
N LYS A 51 -36.22 5.69 23.05
CA LYS A 51 -37.60 5.78 22.55
C LYS A 51 -38.05 7.21 22.26
N GLU A 52 -37.13 8.05 21.81
CA GLU A 52 -37.39 9.44 21.47
C GLU A 52 -36.68 9.83 20.18
N ASN A 53 -37.16 10.90 19.54
CA ASN A 53 -36.50 11.46 18.38
C ASN A 53 -35.39 12.41 18.80
N PHE A 54 -34.29 12.41 18.05
CA PHE A 54 -33.22 13.39 18.17
C PHE A 54 -32.82 13.92 16.80
N CYS A 55 -32.23 15.11 16.76
CA CYS A 55 -31.63 15.65 15.54
C CYS A 55 -30.28 15.00 15.31
N MET A 56 -30.22 14.04 14.39
CA MET A 56 -28.99 13.35 14.02
C MET A 56 -28.17 14.21 13.06
N ARG A 57 -26.89 14.40 13.41
CA ARG A 57 -25.90 14.99 12.52
C ARG A 57 -24.79 13.98 12.24
N ALA A 58 -24.20 14.06 11.06
CA ALA A 58 -23.11 13.18 10.65
C ALA A 58 -22.03 13.95 9.91
N ALA A 59 -20.81 13.43 9.98
CA ALA A 59 -19.67 13.94 9.24
C ALA A 59 -18.84 12.78 8.69
N LEU A 60 -18.36 12.93 7.45
CA LEU A 60 -17.41 11.98 6.87
C LEU A 60 -16.02 12.21 7.46
N LEU A 61 -15.52 11.23 8.21
CA LEU A 61 -14.22 11.31 8.85
C LEU A 61 -13.07 11.04 7.87
N TRP A 62 -13.13 9.92 7.15
CA TRP A 62 -12.15 9.53 6.12
C TRP A 62 -12.73 8.46 5.20
N THR A 63 -12.05 8.17 4.09
CA THR A 63 -12.33 7.01 3.24
C THR A 63 -11.23 5.95 3.35
N ILE A 64 -11.55 4.66 3.28
CA ILE A 64 -10.56 3.56 3.31
C ILE A 64 -10.55 2.88 1.94
N ASN A 65 -9.39 2.84 1.28
CA ASN A 65 -9.32 2.44 -0.13
C ASN A 65 -8.04 1.70 -0.45
N ASN A 66 -8.07 0.80 -1.43
CA ASN A 66 -6.82 0.39 -2.08
C ASN A 66 -6.14 1.59 -2.77
N PHE A 67 -4.86 1.45 -3.11
CA PHE A 67 -4.06 2.58 -3.61
C PHE A 67 -4.50 3.11 -4.99
N SER A 68 -5.22 2.30 -5.79
CA SER A 68 -5.80 2.76 -7.04
C SER A 68 -7.08 3.58 -6.82
N ALA A 69 -8.01 3.12 -5.97
CA ALA A 69 -9.21 3.86 -5.63
C ALA A 69 -8.90 5.15 -4.86
N TYR A 70 -7.84 5.16 -4.04
CA TYR A 70 -7.29 6.38 -3.45
C TYR A 70 -7.09 7.47 -4.51
N ALA A 71 -6.53 7.12 -5.67
CA ALA A 71 -6.24 8.10 -6.72
C ALA A 71 -7.50 8.77 -7.26
N TYR A 72 -8.57 7.98 -7.43
CA TYR A 72 -9.84 8.47 -7.94
C TYR A 72 -10.58 9.32 -6.90
N LEU A 73 -10.54 8.97 -5.61
CA LEU A 73 -11.23 9.74 -4.59
C LEU A 73 -10.48 11.02 -4.21
N SER A 74 -9.16 10.96 -4.08
CA SER A 74 -8.36 12.13 -3.70
C SER A 74 -8.11 13.10 -4.85
N GLY A 75 -8.15 12.61 -6.09
CA GLY A 75 -7.67 13.34 -7.25
C GLY A 75 -6.15 13.40 -7.37
N TRP A 76 -5.37 12.77 -6.49
CA TRP A 76 -3.91 12.65 -6.62
C TRP A 76 -3.54 11.39 -7.40
N SER A 77 -2.74 11.53 -8.47
CA SER A 77 -2.32 10.35 -9.24
C SER A 77 -1.35 9.45 -8.46
N THR A 78 -1.74 8.22 -8.16
CA THR A 78 -0.84 7.26 -7.48
C THR A 78 0.15 6.56 -8.42
N LYS A 79 0.39 7.15 -9.60
CA LYS A 79 1.31 6.66 -10.64
C LYS A 79 2.43 7.67 -10.90
N GLY A 80 3.61 7.16 -11.25
CA GLY A 80 4.75 7.96 -11.68
C GLY A 80 5.64 8.44 -10.53
N ALA A 81 6.48 9.44 -10.80
CA ALA A 81 7.48 9.95 -9.86
C ALA A 81 6.88 10.48 -8.54
N LEU A 82 5.66 11.01 -8.57
CA LEU A 82 5.01 11.67 -7.44
C LEU A 82 3.90 10.81 -6.81
N ALA A 83 3.96 9.48 -6.94
CA ALA A 83 2.87 8.59 -6.54
C ALA A 83 2.43 8.72 -5.07
N CYS A 84 3.34 9.06 -4.14
CA CYS A 84 3.02 9.19 -2.72
C CYS A 84 2.29 10.52 -2.44
N PRO A 85 1.02 10.51 -2.01
CA PRO A 85 0.26 11.72 -1.68
C PRO A 85 0.86 12.45 -0.48
N SER A 86 1.33 11.71 0.53
CA SER A 86 1.90 12.27 1.76
C SER A 86 3.24 12.96 1.53
N CYS A 87 4.08 12.40 0.64
CA CYS A 87 5.34 13.05 0.27
C CYS A 87 5.15 14.20 -0.74
N ASN A 88 4.03 14.20 -1.47
CA ASN A 88 3.69 15.18 -2.50
C ASN A 88 4.88 15.42 -3.47
N LYS A 89 5.28 16.69 -3.71
CA LYS A 89 6.41 17.10 -4.56
C LYS A 89 7.77 16.59 -4.06
N GLU A 90 7.89 16.24 -2.79
CA GLU A 90 9.13 15.75 -2.19
C GLU A 90 9.32 14.23 -2.29
N ASN A 91 8.45 13.52 -3.03
CA ASN A 91 8.51 12.07 -3.14
C ASN A 91 9.87 11.60 -3.71
N PRO A 92 10.69 10.87 -2.93
CA PRO A 92 12.02 10.45 -3.36
C PRO A 92 11.92 9.26 -4.31
N SER A 93 11.71 9.55 -5.60
CA SER A 93 11.55 8.55 -6.64
C SER A 93 12.74 8.52 -7.60
N THR A 94 13.06 7.32 -8.08
CA THR A 94 14.09 7.08 -9.09
C THR A 94 13.52 6.16 -10.15
N ARG A 95 13.63 6.55 -11.42
CA ARG A 95 13.22 5.68 -12.52
C ARG A 95 14.31 4.64 -12.79
N LEU A 96 13.98 3.38 -12.56
CA LEU A 96 14.84 2.25 -12.87
C LEU A 96 15.00 2.10 -14.38
N LYS A 97 16.24 2.00 -14.87
CA LYS A 97 16.60 1.99 -16.29
C LYS A 97 16.12 0.72 -16.98
N TYR A 98 16.33 -0.42 -16.34
CA TYR A 98 16.01 -1.74 -16.89
C TYR A 98 14.62 -2.20 -16.47
N GLY A 99 14.25 -2.01 -15.20
CA GLY A 99 12.90 -2.30 -14.69
C GLY A 99 11.82 -1.38 -15.25
N ARG A 100 12.17 -0.21 -15.80
CA ARG A 100 11.27 0.80 -16.39
C ARG A 100 10.15 1.28 -15.45
N LYS A 101 10.33 1.09 -14.15
CA LYS A 101 9.41 1.47 -13.07
C LYS A 101 10.03 2.56 -12.20
N PHE A 102 9.21 3.29 -11.48
CA PHE A 102 9.68 4.16 -10.41
C PHE A 102 9.88 3.33 -9.15
N SER A 103 11.05 3.46 -8.53
CA SER A 103 11.39 2.97 -7.21
C SER A 103 11.38 4.13 -6.24
N TYR A 104 10.90 3.92 -5.00
CA TYR A 104 10.77 4.95 -3.98
C TYR A 104 11.73 4.66 -2.83
N MET A 105 12.95 5.20 -2.89
CA MET A 105 14.08 4.75 -2.05
C MET A 105 14.47 5.73 -0.93
N GLY A 106 13.56 6.61 -0.52
CA GLY A 106 13.82 7.60 0.54
C GLY A 106 12.97 7.41 1.80
N ALA A 107 12.47 6.21 2.08
CA ALA A 107 11.69 5.94 3.29
C ALA A 107 12.50 6.22 4.59
N ARG A 108 13.84 6.15 4.53
CA ARG A 108 14.71 6.49 5.66
C ARG A 108 14.57 7.93 6.15
N ARG A 109 13.95 8.82 5.35
CA ARG A 109 13.66 10.21 5.74
C ARG A 109 12.70 10.29 6.93
N PHE A 110 11.81 9.32 7.09
CA PHE A 110 10.84 9.27 8.18
C PHE A 110 11.46 8.85 9.52
N LEU A 111 12.64 8.24 9.50
CA LEU A 111 13.39 7.89 10.71
C LEU A 111 13.96 9.14 11.38
N SER A 112 14.14 9.08 12.70
CA SER A 112 14.78 10.15 13.47
C SER A 112 16.14 10.54 12.89
N SER A 113 16.53 11.82 13.02
CA SER A 113 17.75 12.37 12.43
C SER A 113 19.03 11.61 12.81
N ASN A 114 19.06 11.07 14.04
CA ASN A 114 20.18 10.33 14.60
C ASN A 114 20.08 8.81 14.37
N HIS A 115 19.06 8.33 13.66
CA HIS A 115 18.86 6.90 13.45
C HIS A 115 19.99 6.27 12.62
N LYS A 116 20.56 5.17 13.12
CA LYS A 116 21.72 4.47 12.50
C LYS A 116 21.52 4.14 11.01
N TRP A 117 20.28 3.84 10.59
CA TRP A 117 19.99 3.50 9.19
C TRP A 117 20.11 4.68 8.23
N ARG A 118 19.95 5.93 8.69
CA ARG A 118 20.18 7.11 7.85
C ARG A 118 21.62 7.19 7.33
N GLY A 119 22.59 6.75 8.14
CA GLY A 119 24.01 6.66 7.76
C GLY A 119 24.39 5.42 6.95
N ASN A 120 23.53 4.39 6.91
CA ASN A 120 23.86 3.10 6.33
C ASN A 120 23.80 3.11 4.79
N LYS A 121 24.90 3.51 4.13
CA LYS A 121 25.01 3.48 2.67
C LYS A 121 24.99 2.06 2.13
N ARG A 122 25.73 1.16 2.79
CA ARG A 122 26.01 -0.20 2.32
C ARG A 122 24.74 -1.02 2.13
N ASN A 123 23.77 -0.89 3.04
CA ASN A 123 22.56 -1.69 3.03
C ASN A 123 21.36 -1.10 2.27
N PHE A 124 21.47 0.16 1.85
CA PHE A 124 20.38 0.88 1.19
C PHE A 124 20.81 1.34 -0.22
N ASN A 125 20.50 2.58 -0.59
CA ASN A 125 20.69 3.13 -1.94
C ASN A 125 22.09 3.74 -2.18
N GLY A 126 23.07 3.48 -1.32
CA GLY A 126 24.43 4.04 -1.45
C GLY A 126 24.60 5.47 -0.90
N GLU A 127 23.53 6.13 -0.46
CA GLU A 127 23.55 7.53 -0.01
C GLU A 127 23.36 7.66 1.51
N VAL A 128 23.83 8.76 2.09
CA VAL A 128 23.44 9.16 3.46
C VAL A 128 22.14 9.94 3.36
N GLU A 129 21.15 9.58 4.18
CA GLU A 129 19.90 10.33 4.26
C GLU A 129 20.00 11.43 5.31
N ARG A 130 20.06 12.69 4.87
CA ARG A 130 20.09 13.87 5.76
C ARG A 130 18.83 14.72 5.65
N ARG A 131 17.98 14.49 4.66
CA ARG A 131 16.81 15.33 4.41
C ARG A 131 15.80 15.20 5.58
N PRO A 132 15.04 16.25 5.90
CA PRO A 132 13.98 16.14 6.88
C PRO A 132 12.83 15.28 6.35
N THR A 133 11.93 14.86 7.24
CA THR A 133 10.63 14.29 6.86
C THR A 133 9.87 15.30 5.99
N PRO A 134 9.22 14.89 4.88
CA PRO A 134 8.42 15.79 4.06
C PRO A 134 7.34 16.52 4.88
N LYS A 135 7.05 17.77 4.53
CA LYS A 135 5.99 18.55 5.19
C LYS A 135 4.63 17.89 4.93
N ILE A 136 3.89 17.60 6.00
CA ILE A 136 2.48 17.21 5.91
C ILE A 136 1.67 18.43 5.50
N LEU A 137 0.91 18.33 4.41
CA LEU A 137 0.12 19.43 3.89
C LEU A 137 -1.22 19.56 4.61
N SER A 138 -1.57 20.79 4.97
CA SER A 138 -2.91 21.12 5.48
C SER A 138 -3.96 21.07 4.36
N GLY A 139 -5.24 21.14 4.72
CA GLY A 139 -6.30 21.26 3.72
C GLY A 139 -6.20 22.53 2.89
N ASP A 140 -5.83 23.64 3.53
CA ASP A 140 -5.64 24.92 2.84
C ASP A 140 -4.41 24.86 1.91
N ASP A 141 -3.32 24.20 2.31
CA ASP A 141 -2.17 23.95 1.43
C ASP A 141 -2.58 23.16 0.17
N ILE A 142 -3.44 22.14 0.34
CA ILE A 142 -3.97 21.34 -0.78
C ILE A 142 -4.90 22.18 -1.67
N LEU A 143 -5.81 22.95 -1.08
CA LEU A 143 -6.72 23.82 -1.82
C LEU A 143 -5.96 24.86 -2.64
N ASN A 144 -4.95 25.51 -2.05
CA ASN A 144 -4.07 26.44 -2.77
C ASN A 144 -3.37 25.77 -3.96
N GLN A 145 -2.92 24.52 -3.81
CA GLN A 145 -2.36 23.76 -4.93
C GLN A 145 -3.40 23.46 -6.01
N LEU A 146 -4.65 23.17 -5.63
CA LEU A 146 -5.73 22.84 -6.56
C LEU A 146 -6.27 24.08 -7.28
N ASP A 147 -6.39 25.21 -6.60
CA ASP A 147 -6.90 26.45 -7.17
C ASP A 147 -5.89 27.08 -8.16
N SER A 148 -4.60 26.72 -8.05
CA SER A 148 -3.59 27.03 -9.05
C SER A 148 -3.70 26.23 -10.37
N LEU A 149 -4.62 25.26 -10.43
CA LEU A 149 -4.85 24.42 -11.60
C LEU A 149 -6.01 24.97 -12.42
N GLU A 150 -5.70 25.58 -13.57
CA GLU A 150 -6.70 25.94 -14.57
C GLU A 150 -7.47 24.69 -15.04
N ASP A 151 -8.81 24.78 -15.01
CA ASP A 151 -9.82 23.88 -15.59
C ASP A 151 -9.41 22.40 -15.72
N ILE A 152 -9.52 21.68 -14.60
CA ILE A 152 -9.61 20.22 -14.68
C ILE A 152 -10.99 19.87 -15.23
N LYS A 153 -11.08 19.73 -16.56
CA LYS A 153 -12.28 19.25 -17.23
C LYS A 153 -12.55 17.78 -16.88
N PHE A 154 -13.75 17.51 -16.38
CA PHE A 154 -14.26 16.18 -16.09
C PHE A 154 -14.71 15.47 -17.39
N GLY A 155 -14.65 14.13 -17.42
CA GLY A 155 -15.13 13.30 -18.54
C GLY A 155 -14.05 12.58 -19.35
N LYS A 156 -14.46 11.50 -20.02
CA LYS A 156 -13.62 10.58 -20.82
C LYS A 156 -13.09 11.19 -22.13
N THR A 157 -13.40 12.46 -22.41
CA THR A 157 -13.21 13.09 -23.71
C THR A 157 -12.03 14.05 -23.69
N GLN A 158 -10.83 13.53 -23.50
CA GLN A 158 -9.60 14.00 -24.16
C GLN A 158 -8.40 13.14 -23.74
N LYS A 159 -7.74 12.51 -24.71
CA LYS A 159 -6.35 12.08 -24.54
C LYS A 159 -5.56 13.34 -24.19
N ARG A 160 -5.10 13.47 -22.94
CA ARG A 160 -4.22 14.59 -22.56
C ARG A 160 -3.05 14.63 -23.54
N LYS A 161 -2.94 15.73 -24.29
CA LYS A 161 -1.66 16.14 -24.85
C LYS A 161 -0.69 16.16 -23.67
N ARG A 162 0.49 15.56 -23.86
CA ARG A 162 1.58 15.58 -22.88
C ARG A 162 1.76 17.04 -22.49
N HIS A 163 1.29 17.45 -21.31
CA HIS A 163 1.34 18.87 -20.91
C HIS A 163 2.77 19.34 -21.12
N GLU A 164 2.92 20.39 -21.94
CA GLU A 164 4.18 21.07 -22.10
C GLU A 164 4.72 21.44 -20.71
N LYS A 165 6.04 21.37 -20.59
CA LYS A 165 6.82 21.56 -19.36
C LYS A 165 6.65 22.96 -18.71
N SER A 166 5.64 23.75 -19.07
CA SER A 166 5.58 25.19 -18.84
C SER A 166 4.82 25.64 -17.57
N LYS A 167 4.17 24.76 -16.79
CA LYS A 167 3.54 25.16 -15.51
C LYS A 167 3.69 24.11 -14.41
N GLY A 168 4.91 23.93 -13.89
CA GLY A 168 5.20 23.19 -12.64
C GLY A 168 4.87 21.69 -12.64
N ILE A 169 5.72 20.88 -12.02
CA ILE A 169 5.42 19.45 -11.86
C ILE A 169 4.38 19.30 -10.74
N HIS A 170 3.11 19.08 -11.09
CA HIS A 170 2.06 18.69 -10.13
C HIS A 170 1.43 17.36 -10.54
N ASN A 171 0.87 16.63 -9.56
CA ASN A 171 0.34 15.29 -9.78
C ASN A 171 -1.18 15.18 -9.58
N TRP A 172 -1.83 16.33 -9.37
CA TRP A 172 -3.28 16.45 -9.27
C TRP A 172 -3.96 16.18 -10.61
N ARG A 173 -5.04 15.42 -10.54
CA ARG A 173 -5.90 14.99 -11.66
C ARG A 173 -7.29 15.59 -11.59
N LYS A 174 -7.75 15.97 -10.39
CA LYS A 174 -9.00 16.69 -10.10
C LYS A 174 -9.03 17.23 -8.68
N LYS A 175 -9.96 18.15 -8.41
CA LYS A 175 -10.40 18.52 -7.07
C LYS A 175 -11.44 17.49 -6.63
N SER A 176 -11.18 16.81 -5.51
CA SER A 176 -12.10 15.81 -4.97
C SER A 176 -13.46 16.44 -4.61
N ILE A 177 -14.56 15.75 -4.93
CA ILE A 177 -15.91 16.20 -4.57
C ILE A 177 -16.10 16.39 -3.07
N PHE A 178 -15.33 15.67 -2.24
CA PHE A 178 -15.41 15.81 -0.78
C PHE A 178 -14.98 17.19 -0.29
N PHE A 179 -14.25 17.99 -1.08
CA PHE A 179 -14.00 19.40 -0.74
C PHE A 179 -15.24 20.31 -0.82
N LYS A 180 -16.39 19.81 -1.31
CA LYS A 180 -17.70 20.46 -1.12
C LYS A 180 -18.18 20.39 0.34
N LEU A 181 -17.67 19.44 1.14
CA LEU A 181 -18.00 19.33 2.56
C LEU A 181 -17.19 20.36 3.36
N PRO A 182 -17.83 21.21 4.18
CA PRO A 182 -17.16 22.36 4.82
C PRO A 182 -16.03 21.96 5.77
N TYR A 183 -16.15 20.80 6.42
CA TYR A 183 -15.17 20.27 7.38
C TYR A 183 -14.03 19.48 6.73
N TRP A 184 -14.13 19.08 5.45
CA TRP A 184 -13.18 18.15 4.84
C TRP A 184 -11.75 18.69 4.75
N LYS A 185 -11.59 20.01 4.60
CA LYS A 185 -10.27 20.65 4.62
C LYS A 185 -9.60 20.52 5.98
N ASN A 186 -10.37 20.47 7.06
CA ASN A 186 -9.86 20.38 8.44
C ASN A 186 -9.45 18.95 8.83
N ASN A 187 -9.88 17.93 8.09
CA ASN A 187 -9.48 16.54 8.34
C ASN A 187 -7.98 16.35 8.04
N LEU A 188 -7.19 16.00 9.05
CA LEU A 188 -5.76 15.71 8.89
C LEU A 188 -5.53 14.44 8.04
N ILE A 189 -6.41 13.45 8.21
CA ILE A 189 -6.39 12.17 7.50
C ILE A 189 -7.69 12.05 6.72
N ARG A 190 -7.61 12.22 5.40
CA ARG A 190 -8.79 12.21 4.50
C ARG A 190 -9.01 10.85 3.83
N HIS A 191 -7.92 10.25 3.40
CA HIS A 191 -7.92 9.02 2.63
C HIS A 191 -6.93 8.05 3.27
N ASN A 192 -7.46 6.97 3.81
CA ASN A 192 -6.73 5.86 4.39
C ASN A 192 -6.57 4.73 3.37
N LEU A 193 -5.52 3.94 3.56
CA LEU A 193 -5.26 2.78 2.73
C LEU A 193 -5.91 1.52 3.33
N ASP A 194 -6.45 0.68 2.46
CA ASP A 194 -6.93 -0.65 2.81
C ASP A 194 -5.73 -1.56 3.10
N VAL A 195 -5.46 -1.78 4.38
CA VAL A 195 -4.32 -2.56 4.88
C VAL A 195 -4.40 -4.01 4.43
N MET A 196 -5.58 -4.62 4.39
CA MET A 196 -5.73 -6.02 3.93
C MET A 196 -5.26 -6.20 2.49
N HIS A 197 -5.56 -5.23 1.61
CA HIS A 197 -5.08 -5.29 0.23
C HIS A 197 -3.56 -5.06 0.13
N ILE A 198 -3.01 -4.20 0.99
CA ILE A 198 -1.56 -3.99 1.08
C ILE A 198 -0.86 -5.27 1.50
N GLU A 199 -1.28 -5.89 2.60
CA GLU A 199 -0.70 -7.12 3.14
C GLU A 199 -0.74 -8.25 2.13
N LYS A 200 -1.86 -8.43 1.43
CA LYS A 200 -1.93 -9.42 0.36
C LYS A 200 -0.84 -9.20 -0.67
N ASN A 201 -0.68 -7.96 -1.14
CA ASN A 201 0.36 -7.63 -2.13
C ASN A 201 1.77 -7.82 -1.55
N VAL A 202 2.02 -7.45 -0.29
CA VAL A 202 3.31 -7.65 0.39
C VAL A 202 3.62 -9.14 0.52
N CYS A 203 2.69 -9.93 1.06
CA CYS A 203 2.77 -11.37 1.20
C CYS A 203 3.05 -12.06 -0.14
N ASP A 204 2.27 -11.76 -1.18
CA ASP A 204 2.45 -12.34 -2.51
C ASP A 204 3.82 -12.02 -3.11
N ASN A 205 4.35 -10.81 -2.87
CA ASN A 205 5.66 -10.40 -3.33
C ASN A 205 6.79 -11.10 -2.56
N ILE A 206 6.66 -11.26 -1.24
CA ILE A 206 7.63 -11.98 -0.41
C ILE A 206 7.67 -13.44 -0.83
N ILE A 207 6.52 -14.12 -0.83
CA ILE A 207 6.42 -15.54 -1.23
C ILE A 207 6.92 -15.75 -2.66
N GLY A 208 6.50 -14.89 -3.60
CA GLY A 208 6.94 -14.98 -5.00
C GLY A 208 8.45 -14.82 -5.17
N THR A 209 9.10 -14.05 -4.30
CA THR A 209 10.56 -13.82 -4.33
C THR A 209 11.32 -14.94 -3.63
N LEU A 210 10.88 -15.38 -2.43
CA LEU A 210 11.49 -16.49 -1.69
C LEU A 210 11.46 -17.81 -2.48
N LEU A 211 10.31 -18.10 -3.09
CA LEU A 211 10.10 -19.33 -3.87
C LEU A 211 10.59 -19.22 -5.32
N ASP A 212 11.17 -18.08 -5.73
CA ASP A 212 11.60 -17.80 -7.10
C ASP A 212 10.54 -18.18 -8.15
N MET A 213 9.32 -17.67 -7.95
CA MET A 213 8.19 -17.98 -8.82
C MET A 213 8.26 -17.14 -10.09
N GLU A 214 8.33 -17.80 -11.24
CA GLU A 214 8.31 -17.15 -12.54
C GLU A 214 7.15 -16.17 -12.68
N GLY A 215 7.44 -14.96 -13.18
CA GLY A 215 6.47 -13.86 -13.32
C GLY A 215 6.06 -13.17 -12.02
N LYS A 216 6.36 -13.73 -10.83
CA LYS A 216 6.00 -13.16 -9.53
C LYS A 216 7.20 -12.62 -8.75
N THR A 217 8.36 -13.27 -8.85
CA THR A 217 9.60 -12.88 -8.17
C THR A 217 9.97 -11.42 -8.45
N LYS A 218 10.34 -10.70 -7.40
CA LYS A 218 10.90 -9.35 -7.51
C LYS A 218 12.40 -9.36 -7.77
N ASP A 219 13.01 -10.52 -7.70
CA ASP A 219 14.39 -10.72 -8.03
C ASP A 219 14.53 -11.33 -9.43
N ASN A 220 14.87 -10.51 -10.41
CA ASN A 220 15.00 -10.91 -11.81
C ASN A 220 16.17 -10.17 -12.47
N LEU A 221 16.52 -10.57 -13.69
CA LEU A 221 17.63 -9.97 -14.44
C LEU A 221 17.57 -8.45 -14.52
N ASN A 222 16.39 -7.86 -14.77
CA ASN A 222 16.25 -6.40 -14.85
C ASN A 222 16.56 -5.75 -13.50
N ALA A 223 16.04 -6.30 -12.40
CA ALA A 223 16.36 -5.83 -11.05
C ALA A 223 17.87 -5.92 -10.77
N ARG A 224 18.53 -7.02 -11.14
CA ARG A 224 20.00 -7.19 -10.98
C ARG A 224 20.80 -6.19 -11.83
N ARG A 225 20.35 -5.88 -13.05
CA ARG A 225 20.97 -4.84 -13.88
C ARG A 225 20.76 -3.45 -13.32
N ASP A 226 19.59 -3.16 -12.73
CA ASP A 226 19.34 -1.89 -12.04
C ASP A 226 20.25 -1.73 -10.81
N LEU A 227 20.47 -2.80 -10.01
CA LEU A 227 21.46 -2.78 -8.92
C LEU A 227 22.87 -2.45 -9.42
N LYS A 228 23.25 -3.01 -10.59
CA LYS A 228 24.53 -2.72 -11.25
C LYS A 228 24.64 -1.27 -11.72
N GLU A 229 23.61 -0.75 -12.39
CA GLU A 229 23.55 0.65 -12.82
C GLU A 229 23.64 1.62 -11.63
N MET A 230 23.00 1.27 -10.51
CA MET A 230 23.04 2.05 -9.28
C MET A 230 24.35 1.91 -8.50
N GLY A 231 25.25 0.99 -8.88
CA GLY A 231 26.52 0.76 -8.19
C GLY A 231 26.39 0.12 -6.80
N ILE A 232 25.24 -0.46 -6.46
CA ILE A 232 24.97 -1.08 -5.15
C ILE A 232 24.94 -2.61 -5.24
N ARG A 233 25.22 -3.31 -4.13
CA ARG A 233 25.16 -4.78 -4.04
C ARG A 233 25.99 -5.50 -5.13
N LYS A 234 27.28 -5.18 -5.23
CA LYS A 234 28.20 -5.74 -6.25
C LYS A 234 28.16 -7.26 -6.37
N ASN A 235 28.01 -7.96 -5.24
CA ASN A 235 27.88 -9.42 -5.18
C ASN A 235 26.62 -9.98 -5.86
N LEU A 236 25.62 -9.14 -6.15
CA LEU A 236 24.38 -9.52 -6.84
C LEU A 236 24.38 -9.16 -8.32
N HIS A 237 25.44 -8.52 -8.84
CA HIS A 237 25.48 -8.03 -10.21
C HIS A 237 25.47 -9.17 -11.23
N PRO A 238 24.74 -9.03 -12.35
CA PRO A 238 24.74 -10.02 -13.40
C PRO A 238 26.04 -9.92 -14.23
N THR A 239 26.51 -11.07 -14.67
CA THR A 239 27.65 -11.24 -15.58
C THR A 239 27.18 -11.87 -16.88
N GLN A 240 27.92 -11.63 -17.95
CA GLN A 240 27.61 -12.21 -19.26
C GLN A 240 28.71 -13.21 -19.59
N ARG A 241 28.31 -14.42 -20.00
CA ARG A 241 29.20 -15.48 -20.50
C ARG A 241 28.56 -16.06 -21.76
N ASP A 242 29.30 -16.09 -22.86
CA ASP A 242 28.83 -16.61 -24.16
C ASP A 242 27.49 -16.02 -24.61
N GLY A 243 27.32 -14.71 -24.44
CA GLY A 243 26.09 -14.00 -24.79
C GLY A 243 24.91 -14.21 -23.81
N LYS A 244 24.97 -15.20 -22.92
CA LYS A 244 23.94 -15.47 -21.90
C LYS A 244 24.20 -14.72 -20.60
N TRP A 245 23.13 -14.29 -19.95
CA TRP A 245 23.19 -13.61 -18.66
C TRP A 245 23.14 -14.61 -17.51
N TYR A 246 24.05 -14.44 -16.56
CA TYR A 246 24.12 -15.23 -15.33
C TYR A 246 24.19 -14.28 -14.13
N TYR A 247 23.47 -14.61 -13.06
CA TYR A 247 23.54 -13.88 -11.79
C TYR A 247 23.40 -14.84 -10.62
N PRO A 248 24.10 -14.58 -9.50
CA PRO A 248 24.09 -15.47 -8.36
C PRO A 248 22.74 -15.43 -7.63
N ALA A 249 22.35 -16.58 -7.09
CA ALA A 249 21.23 -16.69 -6.16
C ALA A 249 21.43 -15.71 -4.98
N ALA A 250 20.37 -15.02 -4.59
CA ALA A 250 20.43 -14.16 -3.41
C ALA A 250 20.31 -15.00 -2.13
N CYS A 251 20.71 -14.43 -0.99
CA CYS A 251 20.62 -15.09 0.31
C CYS A 251 19.18 -15.40 0.76
N TYR A 252 18.17 -14.82 0.09
CA TYR A 252 16.76 -15.06 0.36
C TYR A 252 16.11 -16.03 -0.65
N THR A 253 16.85 -16.50 -1.66
CA THR A 253 16.32 -17.46 -2.64
C THR A 253 16.40 -18.85 -2.06
N LEU A 254 15.25 -19.48 -1.80
CA LEU A 254 15.22 -20.83 -1.23
C LEU A 254 15.67 -21.87 -2.28
N SER A 255 16.47 -22.84 -1.83
CA SER A 255 16.81 -24.05 -2.57
C SER A 255 15.60 -24.98 -2.75
N PRO A 256 15.64 -25.93 -3.71
CA PRO A 256 14.66 -27.01 -3.84
C PRO A 256 14.15 -27.64 -2.54
N ASP A 257 15.05 -27.97 -1.63
CA ASP A 257 14.72 -28.69 -0.38
C ASP A 257 14.10 -27.75 0.64
N GLU A 258 14.63 -26.53 0.74
CA GLU A 258 14.08 -25.46 1.58
C GLU A 258 12.66 -25.07 1.16
N LYS A 259 12.40 -24.90 -0.15
CA LYS A 259 11.04 -24.67 -0.67
C LYS A 259 10.09 -25.80 -0.27
N SER A 260 10.57 -27.05 -0.34
CA SER A 260 9.78 -28.23 0.02
C SER A 260 9.44 -28.27 1.50
N LYS A 261 10.40 -27.94 2.37
CA LYS A 261 10.17 -27.82 3.83
C LYS A 261 9.11 -26.76 4.15
N GLY A 262 9.27 -25.54 3.64
CA GLY A 262 8.32 -24.44 3.86
C GLY A 262 6.92 -24.75 3.31
N CYS A 263 6.83 -25.33 2.10
CA CYS A 263 5.56 -25.75 1.54
C CYS A 263 4.93 -26.90 2.35
N LYS A 264 5.71 -27.88 2.81
CA LYS A 264 5.21 -28.99 3.62
C LYS A 264 4.61 -28.49 4.92
N PHE A 265 5.29 -27.56 5.62
CA PHE A 265 4.75 -26.91 6.81
C PHE A 265 3.36 -26.31 6.55
N LEU A 266 3.23 -25.48 5.51
CA LEU A 266 1.95 -24.85 5.14
C LEU A 266 0.90 -25.84 4.65
N LYS A 267 1.30 -26.99 4.09
CA LYS A 267 0.39 -28.06 3.69
C LYS A 267 -0.18 -28.81 4.89
N THR A 268 0.63 -28.99 5.94
CA THR A 268 0.27 -29.83 7.10
C THR A 268 -0.33 -29.06 8.25
N ILE A 269 -0.18 -27.74 8.29
CA ILE A 269 -0.66 -26.92 9.41
C ILE A 269 -2.17 -27.06 9.60
N LYS A 270 -2.57 -27.25 10.85
CA LYS A 270 -3.96 -27.25 11.28
C LYS A 270 -4.17 -26.06 12.21
N VAL A 271 -5.23 -25.32 11.97
CA VAL A 271 -5.61 -24.15 12.76
C VAL A 271 -7.04 -24.34 13.29
N PRO A 272 -7.46 -23.64 14.35
CA PRO A 272 -8.83 -23.68 14.85
C PRO A 272 -9.86 -23.31 13.77
N ASP A 273 -11.09 -23.77 13.95
CA ASP A 273 -12.19 -23.40 13.04
C ASP A 273 -12.41 -21.88 13.03
N GLY A 274 -12.71 -21.34 11.85
CA GLY A 274 -12.85 -19.89 11.64
C GLY A 274 -11.54 -19.07 11.67
N TYR A 275 -10.39 -19.67 11.93
CA TYR A 275 -9.11 -18.96 12.01
C TYR A 275 -8.56 -18.53 10.64
N SER A 276 -8.40 -19.48 9.72
CA SER A 276 -8.03 -19.22 8.32
C SER A 276 -8.80 -20.15 7.39
N SER A 277 -8.80 -19.88 6.09
CA SER A 277 -9.23 -20.91 5.15
C SER A 277 -8.20 -22.06 5.13
N ASN A 278 -8.57 -23.18 4.50
CA ASN A 278 -7.71 -24.35 4.41
C ASN A 278 -6.51 -24.08 3.48
N LEU A 279 -5.43 -23.54 4.06
CA LEU A 279 -4.17 -23.20 3.37
C LEU A 279 -3.56 -24.38 2.63
N SER A 280 -3.81 -25.61 3.07
CA SER A 280 -3.32 -26.80 2.37
C SER A 280 -3.81 -26.85 0.91
N ARG A 281 -4.99 -26.30 0.60
CA ARG A 281 -5.53 -26.22 -0.77
C ARG A 281 -4.74 -25.26 -1.66
N CYS A 282 -4.07 -24.27 -1.06
CA CYS A 282 -3.23 -23.30 -1.77
C CYS A 282 -1.83 -23.85 -2.08
N VAL A 283 -1.40 -24.95 -1.46
CA VAL A 283 -0.05 -25.49 -1.59
C VAL A 283 0.01 -26.67 -2.56
N LYS A 284 0.87 -26.54 -3.58
CA LYS A 284 1.25 -27.62 -4.50
C LYS A 284 2.69 -28.05 -4.22
N LEU A 285 2.86 -29.22 -3.60
CA LEU A 285 4.17 -29.72 -3.17
C LEU A 285 5.05 -30.13 -4.35
N GLU A 286 4.48 -30.77 -5.39
CA GLU A 286 5.19 -31.14 -6.61
C GLU A 286 5.83 -29.92 -7.29
N ASP A 287 5.06 -28.84 -7.36
CA ASP A 287 5.50 -27.57 -7.92
C ASP A 287 6.38 -26.75 -6.97
N ARG A 288 6.40 -27.09 -5.66
CA ARG A 288 6.98 -26.29 -4.57
C ARG A 288 6.50 -24.84 -4.56
N LYS A 289 5.19 -24.66 -4.79
CA LYS A 289 4.56 -23.34 -5.01
C LYS A 289 3.24 -23.18 -4.25
N ILE A 290 2.89 -21.92 -4.03
CA ILE A 290 1.65 -21.50 -3.38
C ILE A 290 0.80 -20.69 -4.37
N TYR A 291 -0.48 -21.03 -4.47
CA TYR A 291 -1.44 -20.43 -5.40
C TYR A 291 -2.79 -20.18 -4.73
N GLY A 292 -3.54 -19.21 -5.28
CA GLY A 292 -4.96 -19.06 -4.95
C GLY A 292 -5.27 -18.56 -3.54
N MET A 293 -4.28 -18.02 -2.81
CA MET A 293 -4.54 -17.38 -1.51
C MET A 293 -5.45 -16.17 -1.69
N LYS A 294 -6.50 -16.10 -0.87
CA LYS A 294 -7.35 -14.91 -0.75
C LYS A 294 -6.70 -13.92 0.23
N SER A 295 -7.23 -12.70 0.29
CA SER A 295 -6.68 -11.65 1.17
C SER A 295 -6.59 -12.09 2.64
N HIS A 296 -7.62 -12.78 3.14
CA HIS A 296 -7.61 -13.32 4.51
C HIS A 296 -6.48 -14.33 4.74
N ASP A 297 -6.25 -15.22 3.77
CA ASP A 297 -5.19 -16.23 3.87
C ASP A 297 -3.80 -15.59 3.87
N SER A 298 -3.60 -14.58 3.01
CA SER A 298 -2.36 -13.82 2.96
C SER A 298 -2.09 -13.02 4.23
N HIS A 299 -3.14 -12.45 4.85
CA HIS A 299 -3.06 -11.76 6.13
C HIS A 299 -2.59 -12.71 7.24
N ILE A 300 -3.27 -13.85 7.42
CA ILE A 300 -2.88 -14.86 8.41
C ILE A 300 -1.47 -15.41 8.13
N LEU A 301 -1.14 -15.65 6.86
CA LEU A 301 0.19 -16.10 6.49
C LEU A 301 1.24 -15.06 6.87
N LEU A 302 1.09 -13.81 6.44
CA LEU A 302 2.08 -12.76 6.67
C LEU A 302 2.28 -12.48 8.16
N GLU A 303 1.20 -12.33 8.93
CA GLU A 303 1.29 -11.89 10.33
C GLU A 303 1.73 -13.00 11.29
N GLN A 304 1.35 -14.25 11.00
CA GLN A 304 1.44 -15.32 11.99
C GLN A 304 2.22 -16.53 11.49
N LEU A 305 1.96 -17.03 10.29
CA LEU A 305 2.49 -18.34 9.87
C LEU A 305 3.81 -18.27 9.11
N LEU A 306 4.09 -17.14 8.44
CA LEU A 306 5.25 -16.98 7.57
C LEU A 306 6.54 -17.16 8.36
N PRO A 307 6.77 -16.51 9.53
CA PRO A 307 7.99 -16.72 10.32
C PRO A 307 8.25 -18.20 10.62
N PHE A 308 7.23 -18.98 10.98
CA PHE A 308 7.38 -20.42 11.23
C PHE A 308 7.69 -21.20 9.95
N ALA A 309 7.16 -20.79 8.80
CA ALA A 309 7.46 -21.42 7.52
C ALA A 309 8.90 -21.16 7.04
N ILE A 310 9.56 -20.10 7.55
CA ILE A 310 10.89 -19.68 7.09
C ILE A 310 12.02 -19.86 8.11
N CYS A 311 11.74 -20.17 9.39
CA CYS A 311 12.73 -20.14 10.47
C CYS A 311 13.91 -21.12 10.28
N GLU A 312 13.68 -22.28 9.67
CA GLU A 312 14.74 -23.29 9.44
C GLU A 312 15.35 -23.26 8.03
N VAL A 313 14.90 -22.32 7.18
CA VAL A 313 15.26 -22.31 5.74
C VAL A 313 15.88 -21.00 5.27
N LEU A 314 15.87 -19.95 6.08
CA LEU A 314 16.50 -18.67 5.75
C LEU A 314 17.63 -18.33 6.71
N PRO A 315 18.68 -17.61 6.25
CA PRO A 315 19.68 -17.05 7.14
C PRO A 315 19.05 -16.09 8.17
N ASN A 316 19.58 -16.07 9.40
CA ASN A 316 19.03 -15.28 10.52
C ASN A 316 18.69 -13.83 10.13
N HIS A 317 19.61 -13.12 9.48
CA HIS A 317 19.36 -11.72 9.09
C HIS A 317 18.19 -11.50 8.11
N VAL A 318 17.84 -12.51 7.29
CA VAL A 318 16.66 -12.47 6.40
C VAL A 318 15.42 -12.86 7.19
N TYR A 319 15.53 -13.91 8.02
CA TYR A 319 14.48 -14.35 8.93
C TYR A 319 14.02 -13.23 9.86
N ASP A 320 14.95 -12.54 10.52
CA ASP A 320 14.69 -11.44 11.45
C ASP A 320 13.94 -10.32 10.73
N ALA A 321 14.40 -9.92 9.53
CA ALA A 321 13.77 -8.84 8.77
C ALA A 321 12.33 -9.17 8.32
N ILE A 322 12.06 -10.42 7.92
CA ILE A 322 10.70 -10.85 7.57
C ILE A 322 9.83 -10.97 8.83
N THR A 323 10.40 -11.45 9.93
CA THR A 323 9.68 -11.60 11.21
C THR A 323 9.31 -10.24 11.80
N GLU A 324 10.22 -9.27 11.78
CA GLU A 324 9.93 -7.88 12.18
C GLU A 324 8.80 -7.28 11.32
N LEU A 325 8.80 -7.55 10.01
CA LEU A 325 7.71 -7.12 9.12
C LEU A 325 6.38 -7.81 9.46
N SER A 326 6.39 -9.11 9.77
CA SER A 326 5.22 -9.86 10.23
C SER A 326 4.67 -9.29 11.54
N ILE A 327 5.53 -8.99 12.50
CA ILE A 327 5.16 -8.36 13.78
C ILE A 327 4.57 -6.98 13.53
N PHE A 328 5.19 -6.16 12.67
CA PHE A 328 4.67 -4.84 12.32
C PHE A 328 3.21 -4.90 11.83
N PHE A 329 2.89 -5.79 10.87
CA PHE A 329 1.52 -5.94 10.39
C PHE A 329 0.58 -6.46 11.47
N ARG A 330 1.02 -7.46 12.25
CA ARG A 330 0.23 -8.00 13.36
C ARG A 330 -0.16 -6.93 14.39
N GLU A 331 0.79 -6.07 14.77
CA GLU A 331 0.50 -4.97 15.70
C GLU A 331 -0.36 -3.88 15.05
N LEU A 332 -0.12 -3.55 13.77
CA LEU A 332 -0.92 -2.59 13.00
C LEU A 332 -2.39 -3.02 12.88
N CYS A 333 -2.64 -4.33 12.75
CA CYS A 333 -3.97 -4.91 12.63
C CYS A 333 -4.55 -5.41 13.95
N SER A 334 -3.88 -5.14 15.07
CA SER A 334 -4.40 -5.50 16.39
C SER A 334 -5.70 -4.75 16.69
N LYS A 335 -6.67 -5.46 17.30
CA LYS A 335 -7.94 -4.87 17.75
C LYS A 335 -7.74 -3.82 18.86
N THR A 336 -6.68 -3.98 19.63
CA THR A 336 -6.33 -3.12 20.76
C THR A 336 -4.83 -2.90 20.72
N VAL A 337 -4.41 -1.65 20.52
CA VAL A 337 -3.00 -1.27 20.52
C VAL A 337 -2.72 -0.42 21.75
N ARG A 338 -1.59 -0.70 22.42
CA ARG A 338 -1.11 0.16 23.51
C ARG A 338 -0.41 1.39 22.91
N VAL A 339 -0.44 2.51 23.62
CA VAL A 339 0.18 3.76 23.16
C VAL A 339 1.69 3.59 22.92
N ASP A 340 2.39 2.88 23.79
CA ASP A 340 3.83 2.63 23.64
C ASP A 340 4.17 1.76 22.43
N VAL A 341 3.29 0.81 22.08
CA VAL A 341 3.43 0.01 20.84
C VAL A 341 3.21 0.91 19.62
N LEU A 342 2.24 1.82 19.67
CA LEU A 342 2.02 2.77 18.59
C LEU A 342 3.22 3.69 18.37
N ASP A 343 3.86 4.16 19.45
CA ASP A 343 5.08 4.96 19.38
C ASP A 343 6.24 4.18 18.75
N GLN A 344 6.37 2.89 19.07
CA GLN A 344 7.37 2.01 18.45
C GLN A 344 7.10 1.78 16.95
N LEU A 345 5.84 1.62 16.55
CA LEU A 345 5.47 1.46 15.13
C LEU A 345 5.75 2.72 14.29
N ALA A 346 5.86 3.89 14.93
CA ALA A 346 6.17 5.16 14.27
C ALA A 346 7.67 5.35 13.95
N THR A 347 8.55 4.53 14.53
CA THR A 347 10.02 4.62 14.44
C THR A 347 10.64 3.45 13.71
#